data_AF-A0A3S1BYE4-F1
#
_entry.id   AF-A0A3S1BYE4-F1
#
_cell.length_a   1.000
_cell.length_b   1.000
_cell.length_c   1.000
_cell.angle_alpha   90.00
_cell.angle_beta   90.00
_cell.angle_gamma   90.00
#
_symmetry.space_group_name_H-M   'P 1'
#
loop_
_entity.id
_entity.type
_entity.pdbx_description
1 polymer ?
#
loop_
_entity_poly.entity_id
_entity_poly.type
_entity_poly.pdbx_seq_one_letter_code
_entity_poly.pdbx_strand_id
1 'polypeptide(L)'
;MASVAMMWLVGLSSLLLLLLHAPVSSAIGCFVCTSINRRNPDCEDTFNNTGKFYVEDCWASRRGRTGSFPGTQCIKMIAEDPSINYTVVVRNCVVDDGGTNSETEIGRESHCGWMRVLKYEGRRMRGCILSCDTDACNLGSKHQGALTATFSAAVAVYLLVTNVLFRSTAG
;
A
#
# COMPACT_ATOMS: atom_id res chain seq x y z
N MET A 1 -32.15 19.94 -32.29
CA MET A 1 -30.94 20.74 -32.00
C MET A 1 -30.62 20.80 -30.50
N ALA A 2 -31.60 21.02 -29.62
CA ALA A 2 -31.39 21.00 -28.16
C ALA A 2 -30.86 19.66 -27.60
N SER A 3 -31.24 18.52 -28.19
CA SER A 3 -30.79 17.18 -27.78
C SER A 3 -29.28 16.96 -27.95
N VAL A 4 -28.70 17.49 -29.05
CA VAL A 4 -27.28 17.33 -29.35
C VAL A 4 -26.44 18.15 -28.36
N ALA A 5 -26.83 19.40 -28.09
CA ALA A 5 -26.15 20.25 -27.10
C ALA A 5 -26.20 19.65 -25.69
N MET A 6 -27.33 19.04 -25.31
CA MET A 6 -27.48 18.33 -24.02
C MET A 6 -26.53 17.13 -23.93
N MET A 7 -26.36 16.37 -25.02
CA MET A 7 -25.43 15.23 -25.06
C MET A 7 -23.97 15.67 -24.90
N TRP A 8 -23.56 16.79 -25.50
CA TRP A 8 -22.22 17.35 -25.34
C TRP A 8 -21.95 17.83 -23.91
N LEU A 9 -22.93 18.49 -23.28
CA LEU A 9 -22.82 18.95 -21.89
C LEU A 9 -22.66 17.78 -20.90
N VAL A 10 -23.46 16.72 -21.06
CA VAL A 10 -23.37 15.51 -20.22
C VAL A 10 -22.06 14.75 -20.47
N GLY A 11 -21.60 14.68 -21.73
CA GLY A 11 -20.31 14.08 -22.07
C GLY A 11 -19.13 14.83 -21.44
N LEU A 12 -19.13 16.16 -21.52
CA LEU A 12 -18.10 17.03 -20.93
C LEU A 12 -18.12 16.97 -19.39
N SER A 13 -19.29 16.96 -18.75
CA SER A 13 -19.37 16.82 -17.29
C SER A 13 -18.88 15.44 -16.84
N SER A 14 -19.20 14.37 -17.57
CA SER A 14 -18.74 13.01 -17.25
C SER A 14 -17.22 12.86 -17.41
N LEU A 15 -16.64 13.47 -18.46
CA LEU A 15 -15.19 13.50 -18.66
C LEU A 15 -14.48 14.31 -17.57
N LEU A 16 -15.04 15.46 -17.18
CA LEU A 16 -14.51 16.28 -16.08
C LEU A 16 -14.54 15.52 -14.74
N LEU A 17 -15.64 14.80 -14.45
CA LEU A 17 -15.76 13.90 -13.30
C LEU A 17 -14.71 12.78 -13.33
N LEU A 18 -14.44 12.17 -14.49
CA LEU A 18 -13.39 11.16 -14.65
C LEU A 18 -11.98 11.73 -14.39
N LEU A 19 -11.70 12.94 -14.86
CA LEU A 19 -10.41 13.62 -14.67
C LEU A 19 -10.18 14.03 -13.21
N LEU A 20 -11.24 14.41 -12.49
CA LEU A 20 -11.19 14.70 -11.04
C LEU A 20 -10.90 13.47 -10.18
N HIS A 21 -11.18 12.26 -10.69
CA HIS A 21 -10.86 10.98 -10.03
C HIS A 21 -9.62 10.30 -10.62
N ALA A 22 -8.80 11.01 -11.42
CA ALA A 22 -7.55 10.45 -11.89
C ALA A 22 -6.71 10.05 -10.66
N PRO A 23 -6.30 8.77 -10.53
CA PRO A 23 -5.52 8.34 -9.38
C PRO A 23 -4.18 9.07 -9.42
N VAL A 24 -4.01 10.04 -8.52
CA VAL A 24 -2.70 10.61 -8.24
C VAL A 24 -1.89 9.49 -7.60
N SER A 25 -0.75 9.14 -8.20
CA SER A 25 0.21 8.21 -7.60
C SER A 25 0.84 8.90 -6.37
N SER A 26 0.13 8.89 -5.24
CA SER A 26 0.66 9.31 -3.95
C SER A 26 1.57 8.22 -3.40
N ALA A 27 2.57 8.63 -2.62
CA ALA A 27 3.32 7.67 -1.83
C ALA A 27 2.38 7.08 -0.78
N ILE A 28 2.52 5.79 -0.46
CA ILE A 28 1.70 5.21 0.60
C ILE A 28 2.16 5.70 1.97
N GLY A 29 1.23 5.81 2.91
CA GLY A 29 1.53 6.10 4.30
C GLY A 29 1.88 4.84 5.08
N CYS A 30 3.00 4.83 5.82
CA CYS A 30 3.45 3.66 6.59
C CYS A 30 3.78 4.03 8.02
N PHE A 31 3.74 3.06 8.94
CA PHE A 31 4.44 3.22 10.21
C PHE A 31 5.94 3.08 9.97
N VAL A 32 6.72 4.04 10.46
CA VAL A 32 8.19 4.07 10.35
C VAL A 32 8.79 4.14 11.74
N CYS A 33 9.41 3.05 12.18
CA CYS A 33 10.05 2.97 13.49
C CYS A 33 11.07 1.83 13.56
N THR A 34 12.02 1.97 14.49
CA THR A 34 12.96 0.90 14.84
C THR A 34 12.97 0.70 16.35
N SER A 35 13.02 -0.57 16.77
CA SER A 35 13.28 -0.97 18.15
C SER A 35 14.41 -1.98 18.17
N ILE A 36 15.43 -1.72 19.00
CA ILE A 36 16.55 -2.64 19.23
C ILE A 36 16.50 -3.04 20.70
N ASN A 37 16.55 -4.33 20.98
CA ASN A 37 16.47 -4.92 22.32
C ASN A 37 15.29 -4.37 23.13
N ARG A 38 14.12 -4.23 22.49
CA ARG A 38 12.87 -3.74 23.09
C ARG A 38 12.96 -2.33 23.70
N ARG A 39 13.93 -1.52 23.27
CA ARG A 39 14.12 -0.14 23.77
C ARG A 39 13.02 0.83 23.35
N ASN A 40 12.23 0.50 22.34
CA ASN A 40 11.09 1.31 21.90
C ASN A 40 9.80 0.47 21.94
N PRO A 41 9.12 0.39 23.12
CA PRO A 41 7.91 -0.41 23.29
C PRO A 41 6.78 -0.03 22.34
N ASP A 42 6.66 1.25 21.98
CA ASP A 42 5.63 1.72 21.03
C ASP A 42 5.86 1.13 19.61
N CYS A 43 7.10 0.75 19.28
CA CYS A 43 7.46 0.11 18.02
C CYS A 43 7.47 -1.43 18.12
N GLU A 44 7.31 -2.01 19.30
CA GLU A 44 7.09 -3.44 19.43
C GLU A 44 5.63 -3.81 19.03
N ASP A 45 5.28 -5.08 19.07
CA ASP A 45 3.92 -5.57 18.81
C ASP A 45 3.02 -5.48 20.06
N THR A 46 2.90 -4.29 20.63
CA THR A 46 1.95 -4.01 21.70
C THR A 46 0.85 -3.08 21.21
N PHE A 47 -0.39 -3.54 21.34
CA PHE A 47 -1.62 -2.95 20.80
C PHE A 47 -1.93 -1.57 21.39
N ASN A 48 -1.23 -0.52 20.94
CA ASN A 48 -1.61 0.86 21.22
C ASN A 48 -1.28 1.76 20.02
N ASN A 49 -2.23 1.82 19.07
CA ASN A 49 -2.11 2.61 17.85
C ASN A 49 -2.33 4.11 18.14
N THR A 50 -1.31 4.78 18.66
CA THR A 50 -1.34 6.23 18.91
C THR A 50 -1.02 7.06 17.65
N GLY A 51 -0.84 6.45 16.48
CA GLY A 51 -0.47 7.14 15.25
C GLY A 51 0.94 7.75 15.25
N LYS A 52 1.68 7.66 16.35
CA LYS A 52 2.96 8.33 16.60
C LYS A 52 4.04 8.11 15.52
N PHE A 53 4.04 6.94 14.88
CA PHE A 53 5.03 6.56 13.87
C PHE A 53 4.49 6.58 12.45
N TYR A 54 3.24 7.02 12.26
CA TYR A 54 2.66 7.08 10.94
C TYR A 54 3.31 8.24 10.16
N VAL A 55 3.83 7.92 8.98
CA VAL A 55 4.39 8.87 8.04
C VAL A 55 3.52 8.85 6.79
N GLU A 56 2.80 9.94 6.57
CA GLU A 56 2.07 10.21 5.32
C GLU A 56 3.07 10.40 4.18
N ASP A 57 2.65 10.02 2.96
CA ASP A 57 3.47 10.07 1.75
C ASP A 57 4.90 9.58 1.99
N CYS A 58 5.07 8.34 2.46
CA CYS A 58 6.36 7.87 2.93
C CYS A 58 7.36 7.75 1.76
N TRP A 59 8.58 8.25 1.95
CA TRP A 59 9.64 8.22 0.94
C TRP A 59 10.76 7.27 1.34
N ALA A 60 11.29 6.50 0.38
CA ALA A 60 12.39 5.57 0.62
C ALA A 60 13.47 5.64 -0.46
N SER A 61 14.67 5.22 -0.08
CA SER A 61 15.79 5.06 -1.01
C SER A 61 15.56 3.86 -1.94
N ARG A 62 16.02 3.97 -3.19
CA ARG A 62 15.99 2.89 -4.18
C ARG A 62 17.40 2.40 -4.49
N ARG A 63 17.59 1.08 -4.53
CA ARG A 63 18.90 0.49 -4.86
C ARG A 63 19.36 0.95 -6.24
N GLY A 64 20.63 1.32 -6.35
CA GLY A 64 21.24 1.76 -7.62
C GLY A 64 20.81 3.15 -8.10
N ARG A 65 20.10 3.94 -7.29
CA ARG A 65 19.76 5.34 -7.62
C ARG A 65 20.01 6.28 -6.44
N THR A 66 20.43 7.49 -6.75
CA THR A 66 20.61 8.57 -5.77
C THR A 66 19.29 9.33 -5.63
N GLY A 67 18.89 9.59 -4.38
CA GLY A 67 17.66 10.33 -4.07
C GLY A 67 16.62 9.47 -3.36
N SER A 68 15.47 10.10 -3.08
CA SER A 68 14.32 9.49 -2.42
C SER A 68 13.18 9.32 -3.42
N PHE A 69 12.43 8.23 -3.29
CA PHE A 69 11.35 7.86 -4.18
C PHE A 69 10.06 7.60 -3.39
N PRO A 70 8.88 7.82 -3.99
CA PRO A 70 7.60 7.51 -3.36
C PRO A 70 7.57 6.03 -2.93
N GLY A 71 7.32 5.78 -1.65
CA GLY A 71 7.15 4.45 -1.11
C GLY A 71 5.92 3.79 -1.71
N THR A 72 6.05 2.51 -2.05
CA THR A 72 5.00 1.72 -2.70
C THR A 72 4.55 0.55 -1.84
N GLN A 73 5.35 0.13 -0.85
CA GLN A 73 4.99 -0.92 0.11
C GLN A 73 5.49 -0.59 1.52
N CYS A 74 4.72 -1.02 2.52
CA CYS A 74 5.14 -0.98 3.89
C CYS A 74 5.69 -2.36 4.28
N ILE A 75 6.83 -2.36 4.98
CA ILE A 75 7.40 -3.56 5.56
C ILE A 75 7.33 -3.54 7.08
N LYS A 76 7.28 -4.73 7.65
CA LYS A 76 7.51 -5.00 9.06
C LYS A 76 8.42 -6.21 9.18
N MET A 77 9.60 -5.98 9.74
CA MET A 77 10.59 -7.01 10.04
C MET A 77 10.70 -7.17 11.56
N ILE A 78 10.66 -8.41 12.02
CA ILE A 78 10.99 -8.79 13.40
C ILE A 78 12.10 -9.82 13.31
N ALA A 79 13.23 -9.60 13.96
CA ALA A 79 14.32 -10.56 14.00
C ALA A 79 14.89 -10.69 15.42
N GLU A 80 15.28 -11.91 15.79
CA GLU A 80 15.84 -12.27 17.08
C GLU A 80 17.07 -13.18 16.93
N ASP A 81 18.06 -12.96 17.79
CA ASP A 81 19.18 -13.87 18.01
C ASP A 81 19.14 -14.32 19.48
N PRO A 82 18.65 -15.55 19.75
CA PRO A 82 18.52 -16.05 21.11
C PRO A 82 19.87 -16.32 21.79
N SER A 83 20.97 -16.45 21.02
CA SER A 83 22.29 -16.73 21.60
C SER A 83 22.87 -15.55 22.40
N ILE A 84 22.50 -14.33 22.00
CA ILE A 84 22.96 -13.08 22.63
C ILE A 84 21.81 -12.23 23.17
N ASN A 85 20.59 -12.80 23.20
CA ASN A 85 19.36 -12.11 23.59
C ASN A 85 19.17 -10.77 22.85
N TYR A 86 19.41 -10.78 21.54
CA TYR A 86 19.31 -9.59 20.69
C TYR A 86 18.01 -9.63 19.89
N THR A 87 17.26 -8.53 19.87
CA THR A 87 16.02 -8.43 19.09
C THR A 87 15.97 -7.11 18.32
N VAL A 88 15.39 -7.14 17.14
CA VAL A 88 15.18 -5.95 16.32
C VAL A 88 13.80 -6.00 15.67
N VAL A 89 13.08 -4.88 15.75
CA VAL A 89 11.85 -4.63 15.01
C VAL A 89 12.07 -3.41 14.13
N VAL A 90 11.75 -3.53 12.84
CA VAL A 90 11.81 -2.43 11.87
C VAL A 90 10.47 -2.35 11.16
N ARG A 91 9.86 -1.18 11.18
CA ARG A 91 8.76 -0.79 10.29
C ARG A 91 9.27 0.32 9.39
N ASN A 92 9.05 0.22 8.09
CA ASN A 92 9.45 1.25 7.15
C ASN A 92 8.61 1.17 5.86
N CYS A 93 8.64 2.22 5.05
CA CYS A 93 8.26 2.11 3.64
C CYS A 93 9.46 1.70 2.78
N VAL A 94 9.16 1.08 1.66
CA VAL A 94 10.14 0.68 0.64
C VAL A 94 9.59 0.97 -0.75
N VAL A 95 10.50 1.05 -1.72
CA VAL A 95 10.18 1.26 -3.12
C VAL A 95 10.37 -0.06 -3.84
N ASP A 96 9.31 -0.57 -4.44
CA ASP A 96 9.37 -1.69 -5.37
C ASP A 96 9.96 -1.18 -6.69
N ASP A 97 11.11 -1.74 -7.04
CA ASP A 97 11.88 -1.33 -8.21
C ASP A 97 11.63 -2.21 -9.45
N GLY A 98 10.77 -3.24 -9.34
CA GLY A 98 10.47 -4.18 -10.42
C GLY A 98 11.63 -5.10 -10.80
N GLY A 99 12.62 -5.26 -9.90
CA GLY A 99 13.67 -6.27 -10.02
C GLY A 99 13.16 -7.71 -10.00
N THR A 100 14.08 -8.68 -10.01
CA THR A 100 13.75 -10.12 -9.96
C THR A 100 14.26 -10.82 -8.71
N ASN A 101 14.93 -10.07 -7.81
CA ASN A 101 15.66 -10.64 -6.69
C ASN A 101 15.12 -10.08 -5.36
N SER A 102 14.97 -10.96 -4.37
CA SER A 102 14.45 -10.64 -3.03
C SER A 102 15.26 -9.57 -2.26
N GLU A 103 16.53 -9.38 -2.61
CA GLU A 103 17.40 -8.33 -2.04
C GLU A 103 17.17 -6.94 -2.64
N THR A 104 16.51 -6.84 -3.79
CA THR A 104 16.10 -5.56 -4.40
C THR A 104 14.63 -5.27 -4.18
N GLU A 105 13.82 -6.32 -3.94
CA GLU A 105 12.37 -6.23 -3.78
C GLU A 105 11.88 -6.67 -2.40
N ILE A 106 12.48 -6.19 -1.32
CA ILE A 106 12.02 -6.53 0.05
C ILE A 106 10.52 -6.24 0.27
N GLY A 107 9.96 -5.29 -0.49
CA GLY A 107 8.53 -4.97 -0.50
C GLY A 107 7.62 -6.03 -1.14
N ARG A 108 8.17 -7.08 -1.77
CA ARG A 108 7.41 -8.24 -2.28
C ARG A 108 7.66 -9.50 -1.46
N GLU A 109 8.52 -9.41 -0.46
CA GLU A 109 8.87 -10.53 0.40
C GLU A 109 7.97 -10.57 1.64
N SER A 110 7.20 -11.64 1.75
CA SER A 110 6.42 -11.94 2.95
C SER A 110 6.66 -13.38 3.34
N HIS A 111 7.50 -13.60 4.34
CA HIS A 111 7.78 -14.93 4.87
C HIS A 111 7.78 -14.92 6.39
N CYS A 112 6.86 -15.71 6.93
CA CYS A 112 6.72 -16.02 8.35
C CYS A 112 6.52 -17.53 8.44
N GLY A 113 7.39 -18.26 9.13
CA GLY A 113 7.28 -19.72 9.11
C GLY A 113 8.48 -20.45 9.69
N TRP A 114 8.81 -21.60 9.11
CA TRP A 114 9.83 -22.55 9.56
C TRP A 114 11.24 -22.16 9.09
N MET A 115 11.36 -21.45 7.96
CA MET A 115 12.63 -20.93 7.44
C MET A 115 12.82 -19.45 7.83
N ARG A 116 13.10 -19.16 9.11
CA ARG A 116 13.17 -17.79 9.65
C ARG A 116 14.52 -17.08 9.47
N VAL A 117 15.44 -17.57 8.64
CA VAL A 117 16.82 -17.06 8.71
C VAL A 117 16.99 -15.75 7.93
N LEU A 118 17.18 -14.66 8.67
CA LEU A 118 17.60 -13.36 8.15
C LEU A 118 19.10 -13.18 8.36
N LYS A 119 19.81 -12.65 7.36
CA LYS A 119 21.21 -12.25 7.51
C LYS A 119 21.28 -10.76 7.80
N TYR A 120 21.76 -10.40 8.98
CA TYR A 120 21.99 -9.01 9.37
C TYR A 120 23.38 -8.91 10.02
N GLU A 121 24.22 -8.00 9.54
CA GLU A 121 25.61 -7.81 10.02
C GLU A 121 26.43 -9.12 10.14
N GLY A 122 26.30 -10.02 9.16
CA GLY A 122 27.01 -11.30 9.13
C GLY A 122 26.45 -12.38 10.08
N ARG A 123 25.40 -12.09 10.85
CA ARG A 123 24.72 -13.03 11.74
C ARG A 123 23.47 -13.58 11.11
N ARG A 124 23.15 -14.84 11.45
CA ARG A 124 21.92 -15.54 11.03
C ARG A 124 20.89 -15.39 12.15
N MET A 125 20.03 -14.39 12.03
CA MET A 125 18.94 -14.13 12.97
C MET A 125 17.69 -14.91 12.56
N ARG A 126 16.82 -15.23 13.52
CA ARG A 126 15.51 -15.82 13.24
C ARG A 126 14.46 -14.71 13.24
N GLY A 127 13.66 -14.60 12.20
CA GLY A 127 12.66 -13.56 12.13
C GLY A 127 11.53 -13.80 11.13
N CYS A 128 10.69 -12.79 11.05
CA CYS A 128 9.53 -12.68 10.19
C CYS A 128 9.64 -11.38 9.41
N ILE A 129 9.30 -11.43 8.13
CA ILE A 129 9.07 -10.22 7.32
C ILE A 129 7.68 -10.28 6.73
N LEU A 130 6.97 -9.15 6.84
CA LEU A 130 5.65 -8.93 6.28
C LEU A 130 5.73 -7.69 5.40
N SER A 131 5.14 -7.76 4.22
CA SER A 131 4.97 -6.64 3.32
C SER A 131 3.52 -6.50 2.88
N CYS A 132 3.11 -5.27 2.58
CA CYS A 132 1.77 -4.92 2.13
C CYS A 132 1.78 -3.56 1.42
N ASP A 133 0.74 -3.26 0.64
CA ASP A 133 0.68 -2.16 -0.34
C ASP A 133 -0.47 -1.17 -0.09
N THR A 134 -0.99 -1.12 1.13
CA THR A 134 -2.06 -0.20 1.53
C THR A 134 -1.61 0.68 2.70
N ASP A 135 -2.22 1.86 2.85
CA ASP A 135 -1.84 2.78 3.93
C ASP A 135 -1.95 2.11 5.30
N ALA A 136 -0.94 2.36 6.14
CA ALA A 136 -0.88 1.90 7.52
C ALA A 136 -0.90 0.36 7.67
N CYS A 137 -0.72 -0.41 6.60
CA CYS A 137 -0.92 -1.86 6.61
C CYS A 137 0.14 -2.64 7.42
N ASN A 138 1.32 -2.05 7.66
CA ASN A 138 2.35 -2.61 8.53
C ASN A 138 2.08 -2.41 10.03
N LEU A 139 0.82 -2.08 10.38
CA LEU A 139 0.24 -2.25 11.70
C LEU A 139 0.38 -3.69 12.19
N GLY A 140 0.21 -3.89 13.50
CA GLY A 140 0.07 -5.24 14.07
C GLY A 140 -0.97 -6.07 13.30
N SER A 141 -0.74 -7.38 13.19
CA SER A 141 -1.46 -8.29 12.28
C SER A 141 -2.98 -8.08 12.29
N LYS A 142 -3.53 -7.56 11.20
CA LYS A 142 -4.97 -7.60 10.91
C LYS A 142 -5.16 -8.16 9.51
N HIS A 143 -5.77 -9.34 9.41
CA HIS A 143 -6.31 -9.85 8.16
C HIS A 143 -7.42 -8.89 7.70
N GLN A 144 -7.22 -8.19 6.58
CA GLN A 144 -8.25 -7.37 5.96
C GLN A 144 -8.60 -7.98 4.61
N GLY A 145 -9.81 -8.53 4.53
CA GLY A 145 -10.45 -8.91 3.27
C GLY A 145 -10.97 -7.65 2.57
N ALA A 146 -10.68 -7.55 1.27
CA ALA A 146 -11.01 -6.41 0.43
C ALA A 146 -12.52 -6.32 0.15
N LEU A 147 -13.10 -5.15 0.41
CA LEU A 147 -14.42 -4.74 -0.07
C LEU A 147 -14.23 -3.66 -1.14
N THR A 148 -14.23 -4.06 -2.41
CA THR A 148 -14.32 -3.13 -3.55
C THR A 148 -15.27 -3.72 -4.59
N ALA A 149 -16.57 -3.50 -4.43
CA ALA A 149 -17.61 -3.93 -5.37
C ALA A 149 -18.65 -2.83 -5.65
N THR A 150 -18.32 -1.55 -5.45
CA THR A 150 -19.29 -0.45 -5.57
C THR A 150 -19.20 0.31 -6.90
N PHE A 151 -18.06 0.29 -7.59
CA PHE A 151 -17.86 1.07 -8.82
C PHE A 151 -18.51 0.45 -10.07
N SER A 152 -18.62 -0.88 -10.14
CA SER A 152 -19.19 -1.59 -11.30
C SER A 152 -20.70 -1.39 -11.45
N ALA A 153 -21.42 -1.18 -10.34
CA ALA A 153 -22.87 -0.99 -10.36
C ALA A 153 -23.30 0.36 -10.96
N ALA A 154 -22.54 1.44 -10.70
CA ALA A 154 -22.89 2.78 -11.17
C ALA A 154 -22.76 2.93 -12.70
N VAL A 155 -21.73 2.32 -13.30
CA VAL A 155 -21.51 2.36 -14.76
C VAL A 155 -22.59 1.56 -15.50
N ALA A 156 -23.00 0.41 -14.97
CA ALA A 156 -24.06 -0.41 -15.54
C ALA A 156 -25.41 0.33 -15.58
N VAL A 157 -25.75 1.04 -14.50
CA VAL A 157 -26.99 1.84 -14.42
C VAL A 157 -26.97 2.98 -15.44
N TYR A 158 -25.85 3.69 -15.60
CA TYR A 158 -25.73 4.77 -16.58
C TYR A 158 -25.93 4.28 -18.02
N LEU A 159 -25.30 3.17 -18.41
CA LEU A 159 -25.45 2.58 -19.75
C LEU A 159 -26.86 2.07 -20.03
N LEU A 160 -27.57 1.58 -19.00
CA LEU A 160 -28.96 1.16 -19.14
C LEU A 160 -29.89 2.35 -19.36
N VAL A 161 -29.72 3.43 -18.61
CA VAL A 161 -30.55 4.64 -18.74
C VAL A 161 -30.36 5.31 -20.09
N THR A 162 -29.13 5.41 -20.61
CA THR A 162 -28.87 6.01 -21.92
C THR A 162 -29.47 5.18 -23.06
N ASN A 163 -29.38 3.84 -22.99
CA ASN A 163 -29.99 2.95 -24.00
C ASN A 163 -31.52 3.05 -24.01
N VAL A 164 -32.16 3.15 -22.84
CA VAL A 164 -33.62 3.29 -22.74
C VAL A 164 -34.10 4.63 -23.31
N LEU A 165 -33.39 5.72 -22.99
CA LEU A 165 -33.72 7.05 -23.51
C LEU A 165 -33.56 7.15 -25.03
N PHE A 166 -32.51 6.54 -25.59
CA PHE A 166 -32.28 6.53 -27.04
C PHE A 166 -33.38 5.78 -27.82
N ARG A 167 -33.93 4.71 -27.23
CA ARG A 167 -35.04 3.93 -27.81
C ARG A 167 -36.38 4.67 -27.79
N SER A 168 -36.63 5.52 -26.79
CA SER A 168 -37.86 6.32 -26.71
C SER A 168 -37.91 7.48 -27.72
N THR A 169 -36.76 7.95 -28.21
CA THR A 169 -36.69 9.06 -29.18
C THR A 169 -36.67 8.61 -30.64
N ALA A 170 -36.60 7.30 -30.91
CA ALA A 170 -36.53 6.72 -32.24
C ALA A 170 -37.87 6.11 -32.72
N GLY A 171 -38.96 6.32 -31.96
CA GLY A 171 -40.33 5.93 -32.31
C GLY A 171 -41.20 7.13 -32.61
#